data_AF-A0A1C6JQB9-F1
#
_entry.id   AF-A0A1C6JQB9-F1
#
_cell.length_a   1.000
_cell.length_b   1.000
_cell.length_c   1.000
_cell.angle_alpha   90.00
_cell.angle_beta   90.00
_cell.angle_gamma   90.00
#
_symmetry.space_group_name_H-M   'P 1'
#
loop_
_entity.id
_entity.type
_entity.pdbx_description
1 polymer ?
#
loop_
_entity_poly.entity_id
_entity_poly.type
_entity_poly.pdbx_seq_one_letter_code
_entity_poly.pdbx_strand_id
1 'polypeptide(L)'
;MKIDPCPCVISLNDGSVHTLFEFRHFLELVEDRMGYDAAKWLRTHVEQAEKAADYTSRKVNTDLVAFESSLDSNRRAFQDIQTEAAAIMEVLQGNRVNRQKIAHSVKEIGKIISNQI
;
A
#
# COMPACT_ATOMS: atom_id res chain seq x y z
N MET A 1 -1.88 -11.23 8.89
CA MET A 1 -2.72 -12.31 8.30
C MET A 1 -2.36 -13.60 9.01
N LYS A 2 -3.29 -14.37 9.58
CA LYS A 2 -2.92 -15.69 10.15
C LYS A 2 -2.54 -16.59 8.99
N ILE A 3 -1.28 -17.03 8.94
CA ILE A 3 -0.88 -18.08 8.01
C ILE A 3 -1.46 -19.37 8.59
N ASP A 4 -2.69 -19.73 8.19
CA ASP A 4 -3.18 -21.08 8.41
C ASP A 4 -2.59 -21.95 7.29
N PRO A 5 -1.56 -22.78 7.58
CA PRO A 5 -1.01 -23.65 6.56
C PRO A 5 -2.11 -24.59 6.08
N CYS A 6 -2.16 -24.82 4.76
CA CYS A 6 -3.01 -25.87 4.22
C CYS A 6 -2.63 -27.21 4.87
N PRO A 7 -3.60 -28.09 5.18
CA PRO A 7 -3.31 -29.38 5.76
C PRO A 7 -2.26 -30.12 4.94
N CYS A 8 -1.20 -30.59 5.60
CA CYS A 8 -0.04 -31.18 4.95
C CYS A 8 0.28 -32.53 5.59
N VAL A 9 0.53 -33.53 4.75
CA VAL A 9 0.95 -34.86 5.19
C VAL A 9 2.46 -34.96 5.08
N ILE A 10 3.12 -35.34 6.18
CA ILE A 10 4.57 -35.50 6.24
C ILE A 10 4.92 -36.94 6.66
N SER A 11 5.99 -37.47 6.07
CA SER A 11 6.55 -38.77 6.44
C SER A 11 7.84 -38.54 7.23
N LEU A 12 7.99 -39.29 8.33
CA LEU A 12 9.17 -39.21 9.18
C LEU A 12 10.19 -40.29 8.82
N ASN A 13 11.40 -40.14 9.33
CA ASN A 13 12.51 -41.04 9.03
C ASN A 13 12.28 -42.49 9.51
N ASP A 14 11.37 -42.68 10.47
CA ASP A 14 10.95 -44.00 10.96
C ASP A 14 9.79 -44.61 10.13
N GLY A 15 9.39 -43.96 9.04
CA GLY A 15 8.30 -44.39 8.17
C GLY A 15 6.91 -44.05 8.68
N SER A 16 6.78 -43.42 9.86
CA SER A 16 5.49 -42.94 10.35
C SER A 16 5.01 -41.74 9.55
N VAL A 17 3.68 -41.59 9.44
CA VAL A 17 3.03 -40.54 8.66
C VAL A 17 2.20 -39.68 9.61
N HIS A 18 2.38 -38.36 9.54
CA HIS A 18 1.66 -37.39 10.35
C HIS A 18 0.92 -36.40 9.45
N THR A 19 -0.30 -36.04 9.85
CA THR A 19 -1.06 -34.99 9.19
C THR A 19 -1.05 -33.73 10.03
N LEU A 20 -0.51 -32.66 9.47
CA LEU A 20 -0.43 -31.33 10.07
C LEU A 20 -1.66 -30.54 9.61
N PHE A 21 -2.52 -30.12 10.53
CA PHE A 21 -3.68 -29.28 10.23
C PHE A 21 -3.42 -27.83 10.62
N GLU A 22 -2.68 -27.62 11.72
CA GLU A 22 -2.26 -26.32 12.20
C GLU A 22 -0.74 -26.30 12.33
N PHE A 23 -0.14 -25.11 12.26
CA PHE A 23 1.30 -24.94 12.52
C PHE A 23 1.72 -25.49 13.89
N ARG A 24 0.81 -25.44 14.88
CA ARG A 24 1.04 -26.02 16.21
C ARG A 24 1.32 -27.53 16.18
N HIS A 25 0.68 -28.30 15.30
CA HIS A 25 0.95 -29.74 15.17
C HIS A 25 2.39 -29.99 14.71
N PHE A 26 2.95 -29.07 13.93
CA PHE A 26 4.34 -29.17 13.52
C PHE A 26 5.31 -28.80 14.64
N LEU A 27 4.97 -27.78 15.44
CA LEU A 27 5.76 -27.43 16.62
C LEU A 27 5.80 -28.57 17.65
N GLU A 28 4.65 -29.20 17.92
CA GLU A 28 4.54 -30.37 18.80
C GLU A 28 5.43 -31.51 18.30
N LEU A 29 5.39 -31.79 16.98
CA LEU A 29 6.25 -32.82 16.39
C LEU A 29 7.76 -32.49 16.49
N VAL A 30 8.13 -31.24 16.26
CA VAL A 30 9.52 -30.79 16.41
C VAL A 30 9.96 -30.90 17.86
N GLU A 31 9.10 -30.56 18.82
CA GLU A 31 9.37 -30.73 20.24
C GLU A 31 9.57 -32.21 20.61
N ASP A 32 8.69 -33.10 20.14
CA ASP A 32 8.77 -34.54 20.39
C ASP A 32 10.03 -35.19 19.79
N ARG A 33 10.48 -34.72 18.62
CA ARG A 33 11.59 -35.34 17.87
C ARG A 33 12.95 -34.66 18.09
N MET A 34 12.95 -33.36 18.38
CA MET A 34 14.16 -32.53 18.46
C MET A 34 14.28 -31.72 19.76
N GLY A 35 13.25 -31.74 20.60
CA GLY A 35 13.22 -31.06 21.89
C GLY A 35 12.65 -29.64 21.84
N TYR A 36 12.33 -29.12 23.03
CA TYR A 36 11.70 -27.82 23.26
C TYR A 36 12.46 -26.65 22.60
N ASP A 37 13.80 -26.65 22.68
CA ASP A 37 14.60 -25.54 22.15
C ASP A 37 14.48 -25.42 20.63
N ALA A 38 14.40 -26.54 19.91
CA ALA A 38 14.21 -26.55 18.46
C ALA A 38 12.82 -26.01 18.08
N ALA A 39 11.78 -26.45 18.79
CA ALA A 39 10.42 -25.95 18.58
C ALA A 39 10.30 -24.46 18.89
N LYS A 40 10.91 -24.00 19.99
CA LYS A 40 10.95 -22.59 20.39
C LYS A 40 11.68 -21.73 19.36
N TRP A 41 12.83 -22.20 18.86
CA TRP A 41 13.59 -21.50 17.82
C TRP A 41 12.75 -21.34 16.54
N LEU A 42 12.13 -22.43 16.07
CA LEU A 42 11.27 -22.43 14.87
C LEU A 42 10.09 -21.48 15.03
N ARG A 43 9.38 -21.54 16.16
CA ARG A 43 8.28 -20.63 16.46
C ARG A 43 8.73 -19.17 16.40
N THR A 44 9.84 -18.85 17.06
CA THR A 44 10.37 -17.49 17.10
C THR A 44 10.73 -16.98 15.70
N HIS A 45 11.32 -17.84 14.87
CA HIS A 45 11.70 -17.50 13.50
C HIS A 45 10.46 -17.20 12.63
N VAL A 46 9.43 -18.04 12.71
CA VAL A 46 8.17 -17.83 11.98
C VAL A 46 7.46 -16.56 12.45
N GLU A 47 7.36 -16.32 13.76
CA GLU A 47 6.77 -15.09 14.31
C GLU A 47 7.51 -13.82 13.84
N GLN A 48 8.83 -13.87 13.67
CA GLN A 48 9.62 -12.77 13.12
C GLN A 48 9.32 -12.56 11.62
N ALA A 49 9.22 -13.63 10.84
CA ALA A 49 8.89 -13.57 9.42
C ALA A 49 7.48 -12.99 9.20
N GLU A 50 6.49 -13.40 10.00
CA GLU A 50 5.13 -12.84 9.96
C GLU A 50 5.13 -11.34 10.27
N LYS A 51 5.85 -10.91 11.32
CA LYS A 51 5.96 -9.49 11.67
C LYS A 51 6.61 -8.66 10.54
N ALA A 52 7.64 -9.20 9.90
CA ALA A 52 8.31 -8.53 8.78
C ALA A 52 7.40 -8.41 7.54
N ALA A 53 6.63 -9.47 7.25
CA ALA A 53 5.65 -9.47 6.17
C ALA A 53 4.52 -8.47 6.43
N ASP A 54 3.93 -8.49 7.63
CA ASP A 54 2.88 -7.54 8.03
C ASP A 54 3.40 -6.09 8.00
N TYR A 55 4.62 -5.83 8.50
CA TYR A 55 5.24 -4.49 8.41
C TYR A 55 5.40 -4.03 6.96
N THR A 56 5.90 -4.91 6.09
CA THR A 56 6.05 -4.62 4.65
C THR A 56 4.70 -4.34 4.00
N SER A 57 3.69 -5.17 4.27
CA SER A 57 2.34 -4.97 3.75
C SER A 57 1.74 -3.64 4.22
N ARG A 58 1.92 -3.27 5.49
CA ARG A 58 1.45 -1.99 6.02
C ARG A 58 2.17 -0.80 5.39
N LYS A 59 3.49 -0.90 5.20
CA LYS A 59 4.29 0.13 4.54
C LYS A 59 3.83 0.33 3.10
N VAL A 60 3.72 -0.75 2.32
CA VAL A 60 3.20 -0.71 0.94
C VAL A 60 1.81 -0.10 0.89
N ASN A 61 0.91 -0.49 1.79
CA ASN A 61 -0.44 0.08 1.83
C ASN A 61 -0.44 1.58 2.19
N THR A 62 0.44 2.01 3.10
CA THR A 62 0.57 3.42 3.48
C THR A 62 1.13 4.24 2.32
N ASP A 63 2.18 3.75 1.67
CA ASP A 63 2.78 4.38 0.50
C ASP A 63 1.77 4.47 -0.65
N LEU A 64 1.00 3.41 -0.89
CA LEU A 64 -0.04 3.39 -1.92
C LEU A 64 -1.14 4.43 -1.64
N VAL A 65 -1.65 4.48 -0.40
CA VAL A 65 -2.65 5.48 0.01
C VAL A 65 -2.10 6.91 -0.13
N ALA A 66 -0.83 7.14 0.21
CA ALA A 66 -0.19 8.44 0.02
C ALA A 66 -0.12 8.81 -1.47
N PHE A 67 0.30 7.87 -2.33
CA PHE A 67 0.32 8.08 -3.78
C PHE A 67 -1.07 8.35 -4.36
N GLU A 68 -2.09 7.59 -3.96
CA GLU A 68 -3.47 7.80 -4.37
C GLU A 68 -3.98 9.18 -3.96
N SER A 69 -3.70 9.60 -2.72
CA SER A 69 -4.05 10.94 -2.24
C SER A 69 -3.34 12.04 -3.03
N SER A 70 -2.06 11.86 -3.39
CA SER A 70 -1.34 12.82 -4.24
C SER A 70 -1.90 12.87 -5.65
N LEU A 71 -2.30 11.73 -6.23
CA LEU A 71 -2.95 11.69 -7.54
C LEU A 71 -4.31 12.40 -7.53
N ASP A 72 -5.11 12.19 -6.49
CA ASP A 72 -6.40 12.87 -6.32
C ASP A 72 -6.23 14.38 -6.14
N SER A 73 -5.23 14.81 -5.36
CA SER A 73 -4.87 16.23 -5.23
C SER A 73 -4.49 16.84 -6.57
N ASN A 74 -3.60 16.19 -7.31
CA ASN A 74 -3.17 16.64 -8.64
C ASN A 74 -4.33 16.67 -9.63
N ARG A 75 -5.22 15.67 -9.59
CA ARG A 75 -6.42 15.63 -10.43
C ARG A 75 -7.30 16.86 -10.21
N ARG A 76 -7.56 17.24 -8.95
CA ARG A 76 -8.33 18.45 -8.63
C ARG A 76 -7.62 19.70 -9.11
N ALA A 77 -6.32 19.82 -8.85
CA ALA A 77 -5.53 20.95 -9.32
C ALA A 77 -5.60 21.11 -10.85
N PHE A 78 -5.54 20.01 -11.62
CA PHE A 78 -5.69 20.07 -13.07
C PHE A 78 -7.09 20.48 -13.53
N GLN A 79 -8.14 20.07 -12.83
CA GLN A 79 -9.52 20.51 -13.11
C GLN A 79 -9.70 22.01 -12.85
N ASP A 80 -9.12 22.52 -11.76
CA ASP A 80 -9.17 23.94 -11.42
C ASP A 80 -8.38 24.77 -12.46
N ILE A 81 -7.19 24.31 -12.86
CA ILE A 81 -6.40 24.94 -13.94
C ILE A 81 -7.18 24.94 -15.26
N GLN A 82 -7.85 23.84 -15.59
CA GLN A 82 -8.67 23.75 -16.80
C GLN A 82 -9.82 24.76 -16.79
N THR A 83 -10.43 24.98 -15.63
CA THR A 83 -11.49 25.97 -15.43
C THR A 83 -10.97 27.39 -15.68
N GLU A 84 -9.82 27.73 -15.12
CA GLU A 84 -9.19 29.04 -15.34
C GLU A 84 -8.75 29.23 -16.80
N ALA A 85 -8.23 28.17 -17.44
CA ALA A 85 -7.87 28.20 -18.85
C ALA A 85 -9.10 28.41 -19.75
N ALA A 86 -10.23 27.79 -19.43
CA ALA A 86 -11.50 28.00 -20.13
C ALA A 86 -11.98 29.45 -19.98
N ALA A 87 -11.89 30.03 -18.78
CA ALA A 87 -12.23 31.43 -18.55
C ALA A 87 -11.36 32.40 -19.39
N ILE A 88 -10.07 32.10 -19.54
CA ILE A 88 -9.19 32.86 -20.44
C ILE A 88 -9.65 32.73 -21.90
N MET A 89 -9.96 31.51 -22.35
CA MET A 89 -10.44 31.25 -23.71
C MET A 89 -11.73 32.00 -24.03
N GLU A 90 -12.69 32.04 -23.10
CA GLU A 90 -13.92 32.83 -23.25
C GLU A 90 -13.64 34.32 -23.46
N VAL A 91 -12.69 34.89 -22.69
CA VAL A 91 -12.30 36.29 -22.82
C VAL A 91 -11.61 36.57 -24.15
N LEU A 92 -10.80 35.62 -24.65
CA LEU A 92 -10.11 35.75 -25.93
C LEU A 92 -11.04 35.60 -27.13
N GLN A 93 -12.08 34.78 -27.02
CA GLN A 93 -13.10 34.60 -28.07
C GLN A 93 -14.15 35.72 -28.10
N GLY A 94 -14.29 36.49 -27.02
CA GLY A 94 -15.22 37.61 -26.95
C GLY A 94 -14.81 38.81 -27.81
N ASN A 95 -15.79 39.63 -28.21
CA ASN A 95 -15.58 40.84 -29.03
C ASN A 95 -14.64 41.89 -28.39
N ARG A 96 -14.43 41.85 -27.08
CA ARG A 96 -13.54 42.75 -26.34
C ARG A 96 -12.69 41.96 -25.35
N VAL A 97 -11.37 42.02 -25.54
CA VAL A 97 -10.41 41.39 -24.64
C VAL A 97 -10.34 42.14 -23.31
N ASN A 98 -10.67 41.45 -22.21
CA ASN A 98 -10.51 41.96 -20.85
C ASN A 98 -9.19 41.47 -20.25
N ARG A 99 -8.14 42.31 -20.34
CA ARG A 99 -6.79 41.99 -19.84
C ARG A 99 -6.74 41.74 -18.33
N GLN A 100 -7.61 42.38 -17.55
CA GLN A 100 -7.64 42.19 -16.09
C GLN A 100 -8.15 40.80 -15.72
N LYS A 101 -9.19 40.31 -16.41
CA LYS A 101 -9.68 38.94 -16.23
C LYS A 101 -8.62 37.90 -16.58
N ILE A 102 -7.90 38.09 -17.69
CA ILE A 102 -6.80 37.18 -18.08
C ILE A 102 -5.70 37.18 -17.01
N ALA A 103 -5.27 38.36 -16.54
CA ALA A 103 -4.25 38.46 -15.51
C ALA A 103 -4.67 37.81 -14.19
N HIS A 104 -5.96 37.89 -13.84
CA HIS A 104 -6.52 37.22 -12.67
C HIS A 104 -6.43 35.69 -12.81
N SER A 105 -6.96 35.12 -13.88
CA SER A 105 -6.93 33.67 -14.10
C SER A 105 -5.51 33.11 -14.17
N VAL A 106 -4.57 33.82 -14.82
CA VAL A 106 -3.15 33.42 -14.81
C VAL A 106 -2.55 33.42 -13.40
N LYS A 107 -2.93 34.39 -12.55
CA LYS A 107 -2.50 34.42 -11.15
C LYS A 107 -3.09 33.26 -10.34
N GLU A 108 -4.37 32.93 -10.54
CA GLU A 108 -5.00 31.80 -9.86
C GLU A 108 -4.38 30.46 -10.30
N ILE A 109 -4.11 30.26 -11.59
CA ILE A 109 -3.34 29.11 -12.09
C ILE A 109 -1.99 29.00 -11.37
N GLY A 110 -1.26 30.12 -11.25
CA GLY A 110 0.01 30.15 -10.54
C GLY A 110 -0.10 29.73 -9.07
N LYS A 111 -1.17 30.13 -8.36
CA LYS A 111 -1.43 29.69 -6.99
C LYS A 111 -1.77 28.20 -6.92
N ILE A 112 -2.62 27.71 -7.81
CA ILE A 112 -3.01 26.29 -7.86
C ILE A 112 -1.77 25.42 -8.02
N ILE A 113 -0.89 25.77 -8.96
CA ILE A 113 0.38 25.06 -9.19
C ILE A 113 1.30 25.17 -7.96
N SER A 114 1.44 26.36 -7.36
CA SER A 114 2.27 26.56 -6.17
C SER A 114 1.82 25.73 -4.97
N ASN A 115 0.54 25.37 -4.89
CA ASN A 115 0.01 24.52 -3.82
C ASN A 115 0.27 23.02 -4.06
N GLN A 116 0.77 22.62 -5.25
CA GLN A 116 1.12 21.23 -5.58
C GLN A 116 2.63 20.95 -5.53
N ILE A 117 3.47 21.99 -5.47
CA ILE A 117 4.94 21.90 -5.39
C ILE A 117 5.35 21.93 -3.92
#